data_AF-A0A1G9N8L0-F1
#
_entry.id   AF-A0A1G9N8L0-F1
#
_cell.length_a   1.000
_cell.length_b   1.000
_cell.length_c   1.000
_cell.angle_alpha   90.00
_cell.angle_beta   90.00
_cell.angle_gamma   90.00
#
_symmetry.space_group_name_H-M   'P 1'
#
loop_
_entity.id
_entity.type
_entity.pdbx_description
1 polymer ?
#
loop_
_entity_poly.entity_id
_entity_poly.type
_entity_poly.pdbx_seq_one_letter_code
_entity_poly.pdbx_strand_id
1 'polypeptide(L)'
;MDEDLDRMTHEQLIAEAKRLRQGIREHRDCSGHDLCWHHPALWALLPDKSDPVPVVPEWPEFIRGCIQYRQSLDEQMPNAPRTDKPYDE
;
A
#
# COMPACT_ATOMS: atom_id res chain seq x y z
N MET A 1 -10.53 18.81 -1.36
CA MET A 1 -10.15 17.38 -1.44
C MET A 1 -11.25 16.68 -2.22
N ASP A 2 -10.92 15.90 -3.24
CA ASP A 2 -11.86 15.18 -4.12
C ASP A 2 -12.84 16.05 -4.95
N GLU A 3 -12.62 17.37 -5.04
CA GLU A 3 -13.48 18.31 -5.80
C GLU A 3 -13.41 18.09 -7.33
N ASP A 4 -12.42 17.34 -7.79
CA ASP A 4 -12.31 16.89 -9.17
C ASP A 4 -13.45 15.93 -9.54
N LEU A 5 -13.94 15.12 -8.57
CA LEU A 5 -15.04 14.18 -8.79
C LEU A 5 -16.33 14.89 -9.21
N ASP A 6 -16.62 16.06 -8.64
CA ASP A 6 -17.84 16.83 -8.93
C ASP A 6 -17.88 17.37 -10.38
N ARG A 7 -16.72 17.44 -11.04
CA ARG A 7 -16.56 17.95 -12.41
C ARG A 7 -16.47 16.85 -13.46
N MET A 8 -16.37 15.60 -13.03
CA MET A 8 -16.25 14.45 -13.92
C MET A 8 -17.61 14.07 -14.51
N THR A 9 -17.61 13.61 -15.77
CA THR A 9 -18.76 12.92 -16.34
C THR A 9 -18.96 11.59 -15.63
N HIS A 10 -20.15 11.01 -15.79
CA HIS A 10 -20.44 9.67 -15.28
C HIS A 10 -19.46 8.61 -15.79
N GLU A 11 -19.06 8.68 -17.07
CA GLU A 11 -18.07 7.78 -17.65
C GLU A 11 -16.68 7.95 -17.01
N GLN A 12 -16.27 9.19 -16.73
CA GLN A 12 -15.01 9.50 -16.06
C GLN A 12 -15.00 8.99 -14.63
N LEU A 13 -16.09 9.20 -13.87
CA LEU A 13 -16.25 8.66 -12.51
C LEU A 13 -16.14 7.12 -12.48
N ILE A 14 -16.79 6.44 -13.42
CA ILE A 14 -16.68 4.98 -13.53
C ILE A 14 -15.25 4.55 -13.84
N ALA A 15 -14.56 5.28 -14.74
CA ALA A 15 -13.18 4.97 -15.09
C ALA A 15 -12.24 5.13 -13.88
N GLU A 16 -12.33 6.23 -13.14
CA GLU A 16 -11.52 6.45 -11.94
C GLU A 16 -11.84 5.46 -10.82
N ALA A 17 -13.13 5.13 -10.61
CA ALA A 17 -13.51 4.10 -9.64
C ALA A 17 -12.94 2.72 -9.98
N LYS A 18 -12.89 2.36 -11.27
CA LYS A 18 -12.24 1.13 -11.73
C LYS A 18 -10.73 1.18 -11.50
N ARG A 19 -10.09 2.31 -11.81
CA ARG A 19 -8.65 2.55 -11.61
C ARG A 19 -8.26 2.41 -10.14
N LEU A 20 -9.01 3.05 -9.24
CA LEU A 20 -8.82 2.94 -7.80
C LEU A 20 -8.97 1.50 -7.31
N ARG A 21 -10.05 0.82 -7.71
CA ARG A 21 -10.27 -0.58 -7.33
C ARG A 21 -9.18 -1.52 -7.85
N GLN A 22 -8.59 -1.21 -9.01
CA GLN A 22 -7.48 -1.99 -9.54
C GLN A 22 -6.24 -1.85 -8.65
N GLY A 23 -5.85 -0.62 -8.28
CA GLY A 23 -4.73 -0.42 -7.36
C GLY A 23 -4.95 -1.07 -5.98
N ILE A 24 -6.17 -1.00 -5.45
CA ILE A 24 -6.52 -1.67 -4.18
C ILE A 24 -6.34 -3.20 -4.30
N ARG A 25 -6.75 -3.80 -5.43
CA ARG A 25 -6.56 -5.24 -5.65
C ARG A 25 -5.09 -5.61 -5.75
N GLU A 26 -4.32 -4.84 -6.51
CA GLU A 26 -2.88 -5.06 -6.65
C GLU A 26 -2.18 -5.01 -5.28
N HIS A 27 -2.50 -4.01 -4.45
CA HIS A 27 -1.96 -3.93 -3.10
C HIS A 27 -2.44 -5.05 -2.17
N ARG A 28 -3.73 -5.43 -2.22
CA ARG A 28 -4.29 -6.53 -1.43
C ARG A 28 -3.62 -7.87 -1.76
N ASP A 29 -3.29 -8.08 -3.03
CA ASP A 29 -2.74 -9.33 -3.54
C ASP A 29 -1.20 -9.40 -3.39
N CYS A 30 -0.56 -8.38 -2.82
CA CYS A 30 0.86 -8.40 -2.44
C CYS A 30 1.18 -9.48 -1.40
N SER A 31 2.42 -9.96 -1.40
CA SER A 31 2.90 -10.98 -0.46
C SER A 31 4.38 -10.81 -0.16
N GLY A 32 4.87 -11.44 0.92
CA GLY A 32 6.29 -11.37 1.28
C GLY A 32 6.74 -9.93 1.56
N HIS A 33 7.80 -9.49 0.89
CA HIS A 33 8.36 -8.14 1.05
C HIS A 33 7.47 -7.03 0.45
N ASP A 34 6.56 -7.39 -0.45
CA ASP A 34 5.58 -6.44 -1.01
C ASP A 34 4.49 -6.06 0.00
N LEU A 35 4.50 -6.62 1.21
CA LEU A 35 3.67 -6.16 2.34
C LEU A 35 4.24 -4.90 3.02
N CYS A 36 5.31 -4.30 2.49
CA CYS A 36 5.95 -3.12 3.05
C CYS A 36 4.99 -1.91 3.08
N TRP A 37 5.28 -0.93 3.92
CA TRP A 37 4.45 0.27 4.12
C TRP A 37 4.53 1.28 2.96
N HIS A 38 5.42 1.09 1.98
CA HIS A 38 5.67 2.05 0.91
C HIS A 38 5.07 1.61 -0.44
N HIS A 39 3.92 2.19 -0.81
CA HIS A 39 3.19 1.88 -2.05
C HIS A 39 2.89 3.14 -2.90
N PRO A 40 3.92 3.77 -3.49
CA PRO A 40 3.76 5.01 -4.25
C PRO A 40 2.81 4.88 -5.44
N ALA A 41 2.75 3.72 -6.10
CA ALA A 41 1.83 3.48 -7.21
C ALA A 41 0.35 3.53 -6.77
N LEU A 42 0.03 3.06 -5.57
CA LEU A 42 -1.32 3.13 -5.00
C LEU A 42 -1.67 4.58 -4.65
N TRP A 43 -0.76 5.32 -4.02
CA TRP A 43 -0.98 6.71 -3.62
C TRP A 43 -1.09 7.65 -4.83
N ALA A 44 -0.34 7.38 -5.90
CA ALA A 44 -0.41 8.12 -7.17
C ALA A 44 -1.76 7.98 -7.90
N LEU A 45 -2.67 7.14 -7.40
CA LEU A 45 -4.05 7.12 -7.88
C LEU A 45 -4.87 8.31 -7.39
N LEU A 46 -4.43 8.99 -6.32
CA LEU A 46 -5.05 10.20 -5.83
C LEU A 46 -4.76 11.40 -6.76
N PRO A 47 -5.70 12.34 -6.91
CA PRO A 47 -5.51 13.51 -7.77
C PRO A 47 -4.52 14.52 -7.18
N ASP A 48 -4.29 14.46 -5.86
CA ASP A 48 -3.35 15.32 -5.15
C ASP A 48 -1.91 14.95 -5.53
N LYS A 49 -1.31 15.79 -6.39
CA LYS A 49 0.08 15.61 -6.86
C LYS A 49 1.14 16.02 -5.85
N SER A 50 0.82 16.08 -4.56
CA SER A 50 1.88 16.26 -3.58
C SER A 50 2.72 15.00 -3.62
N ASP A 51 4.04 15.17 -3.80
CA ASP A 51 5.01 14.12 -3.54
C ASP A 51 5.46 14.34 -2.09
N PRO A 52 4.71 13.84 -1.08
CA PRO A 52 5.14 13.97 0.29
C PRO A 52 6.45 13.20 0.40
N VAL A 53 7.56 13.94 0.55
CA VAL A 53 8.86 13.33 0.85
C VAL A 53 8.69 12.57 2.17
N PRO A 54 8.72 11.22 2.15
CA PRO A 54 8.47 10.47 3.37
C PRO A 54 9.62 10.71 4.33
N VAL A 55 9.27 10.95 5.59
CA VAL A 55 10.27 10.89 6.67
C VAL A 55 10.57 9.42 6.91
N VAL A 56 11.77 8.99 6.52
CA VAL A 56 12.23 7.63 6.74
C VAL A 56 12.89 7.55 8.12
N PRO A 57 12.41 6.68 9.03
CA PRO A 57 13.05 6.52 10.34
C PRO A 57 14.48 5.99 10.21
N GLU A 58 15.33 6.35 11.16
CA GLU A 58 16.65 5.71 11.31
C GLU A 58 16.49 4.20 11.51
N TRP A 59 17.51 3.44 11.08
CA TRP A 59 17.49 1.97 11.08
C TRP A 59 16.95 1.33 12.38
N PRO A 60 17.35 1.75 13.59
CA PRO A 60 16.85 1.11 14.82
C PRO A 60 15.35 1.30 15.06
N GLU A 61 14.77 2.41 14.60
CA GLU A 61 13.33 2.67 14.71
C GLU A 61 12.57 1.95 13.58
N PHE A 62 13.11 1.98 12.35
CA PHE A 62 12.53 1.29 11.21
C PHE A 62 12.37 -0.22 11.49
N ILE A 63 13.43 -0.88 11.97
CA ILE A 63 13.42 -2.32 12.27
C ILE A 63 12.43 -2.65 13.40
N ARG A 64 12.27 -1.78 14.41
CA ARG A 64 11.25 -1.97 15.45
C ARG A 64 9.84 -1.99 14.87
N GLY A 65 9.54 -1.08 13.94
CA GLY A 65 8.28 -1.08 13.21
C GLY A 65 8.06 -2.36 12.39
N CYS A 66 9.09 -2.82 11.66
CA CYS A 66 9.01 -4.08 10.91
C CYS A 66 8.73 -5.30 11.80
N ILE A 67 9.37 -5.38 12.97
CA ILE A 67 9.13 -6.46 13.94
C ILE A 67 7.70 -6.40 14.46
N GLN A 68 7.21 -5.21 14.84
CA GLN A 68 5.84 -5.03 15.32
C GLN A 68 4.81 -5.43 14.26
N TYR A 69 5.01 -5.03 13.01
CA TYR A 69 4.16 -5.46 11.90
C TYR A 69 4.20 -6.98 11.71
N ARG A 70 5.40 -7.59 11.71
CA ARG A 70 5.52 -9.04 11.63
C ARG A 70 4.77 -9.75 12.76
N GLN A 71 4.86 -9.27 14.00
CA GLN A 71 4.14 -9.83 15.14
C GLN A 71 2.62 -9.72 14.98
N SER A 72 2.11 -8.60 14.47
CA SER A 72 0.66 -8.44 14.25
C SER A 72 0.10 -9.45 13.25
N LEU A 73 0.92 -9.92 12.29
CA LEU A 73 0.51 -10.96 11.34
C LEU A 73 0.32 -12.34 12.00
N ASP A 74 0.93 -12.59 13.16
CA ASP A 74 0.67 -13.82 13.92
C ASP A 74 -0.70 -13.76 14.60
N GLU A 75 -1.14 -12.58 15.02
CA GLU A 75 -2.46 -12.37 15.62
C GLU A 75 -3.59 -12.28 14.57
N GLN A 76 -3.37 -11.50 13.51
CA GLN A 76 -4.39 -11.22 12.49
C GLN A 76 -4.50 -12.34 11.45
N MET A 77 -3.40 -13.02 11.16
CA MET A 77 -3.33 -14.08 10.15
C MET A 77 -2.58 -15.33 10.67
N PRO A 78 -3.06 -15.96 11.75
CA PRO A 78 -2.35 -17.08 12.40
C PRO A 78 -2.18 -18.31 11.49
N ASN A 79 -3.10 -18.49 10.54
CA ASN A 79 -3.13 -19.64 9.64
C ASN A 79 -2.51 -19.35 8.26
N ALA A 80 -2.01 -18.12 8.02
CA ALA A 80 -1.40 -17.79 6.75
C ALA A 80 -0.07 -18.56 6.59
N PRO A 81 0.22 -19.13 5.41
CA PRO A 81 1.46 -19.85 5.16
C PRO A 81 2.69 -19.01 5.52
N ARG A 82 3.69 -19.66 6.13
CA ARG A 82 5.00 -19.07 6.40
C ARG A 82 6.01 -19.67 5.44
N THR A 83 6.98 -18.88 5.01
CA THR A 83 8.05 -19.31 4.12
C THR A 83 9.40 -18.86 4.69
N ASP A 84 10.40 -19.69 4.46
CA ASP A 84 11.82 -19.48 4.81
C ASP A 84 12.65 -19.09 3.57
N LYS A 85 12.00 -18.76 2.44
CA LYS A 85 12.69 -18.27 1.26
C LYS A 85 13.56 -17.06 1.62
N PRO A 86 14.83 -17.03 1.16
CA PRO A 86 15.69 -15.88 1.39
C PRO A 86 15.15 -14.64 0.66
N TYR A 87 15.62 -13.47 1.09
CA TYR A 87 15.43 -12.24 0.34
C TYR A 87 16.22 -12.33 -0.97
N ASP A 88 15.55 -12.14 -2.10
CA ASP A 88 16.19 -12.04 -3.41
C ASP A 88 16.64 -10.57 -3.62
N GLU A 89 17.93 -10.36 -3.95
CA GLU A 89 18.51 -9.02 -4.21
C GLU A 89 18.05 -8.39 -5.53
#